data_AF-A0A3N1PS63-F1
#
_entry.id   AF-A0A3N1PS63-F1
#
_cell.length_a   1.000
_cell.length_b   1.000
_cell.length_c   1.000
_cell.angle_alpha   90.00
_cell.angle_beta   90.00
_cell.angle_gamma   90.00
#
_symmetry.space_group_name_H-M   'P 1'
#
loop_
_entity.id
_entity.type
_entity.pdbx_description
1 polymer ?
#
loop_
_entity_poly.entity_id
_entity_poly.type
_entity_poly.pdbx_seq_one_letter_code
_entity_poly.pdbx_strand_id
1 'polypeptide(L)'
;MIHTICLIAFVLVVVLRARSSWRKPAWWATAFGAVSIATYGIFWATPAVMDSLLRSRNILTLVRDSSAVAAMWFFHNAVATQRHRPERKLPLWALALAVVAFAVPFLLIRHPGPTSADFVLDRLQSFPTWLFSSVYISIMGVLAASVLALLRFEKSIMTRLYMLGISLMLVGSGMEVAYLFVAHFVPGTTGFAHDFYNVAEGPFFGGIFIGVLGVAWVLGVRNFWKYLARWTLRIDARAHDTGYQAQILLKARVNGWSDRQLAMDSAVNIRDRLKVGAQTLSKADDLVFTGVERMLSAQLQEASR
;
A
#
# COMPACT_ATOMS: atom_id res chain seq x y z
N MET A 1 0.18 17.98 3.96
CA MET A 1 0.46 17.14 5.17
C MET A 1 0.20 15.65 4.92
N ILE A 2 -0.93 15.25 4.33
CA ILE A 2 -1.25 13.83 4.05
C ILE A 2 -0.21 13.16 3.13
N HIS A 3 0.19 13.82 2.02
CA HIS A 3 1.20 13.27 1.09
C HIS A 3 2.53 12.95 1.78
N THR A 4 2.98 13.80 2.70
CA THR A 4 4.22 13.61 3.45
C THR A 4 4.19 12.39 4.37
N ILE A 5 3.07 12.17 5.07
CA ILE A 5 2.87 11.00 5.93
C ILE A 5 2.86 9.72 5.08
N CYS A 6 2.13 9.74 3.96
CA CYS A 6 2.12 8.62 3.02
C CYS A 6 3.53 8.35 2.47
N LEU A 7 4.29 9.37 2.09
CA LEU A 7 5.65 9.22 1.58
C LEU A 7 6.57 8.53 2.59
N ILE A 8 6.58 9.00 3.84
CA ILE A 8 7.38 8.37 4.90
C ILE A 8 6.97 6.91 5.08
N ALA A 9 5.67 6.62 5.15
CA ALA A 9 5.17 5.26 5.29
C ALA A 9 5.63 4.38 4.11
N PHE A 10 5.51 4.86 2.88
CA PHE A 10 5.93 4.14 1.68
C PHE A 10 7.44 3.87 1.68
N VAL A 11 8.27 4.89 1.95
CA VAL A 11 9.74 4.74 1.99
C VAL A 11 10.15 3.72 3.05
N LEU A 12 9.57 3.80 4.26
CA LEU A 12 9.82 2.82 5.32
C LEU A 12 9.45 1.41 4.86
N VAL A 13 8.29 1.23 4.23
CA VAL A 13 7.87 -0.10 3.73
C VAL A 13 8.80 -0.61 2.64
N VAL A 14 9.25 0.24 1.70
CA VAL A 14 10.20 -0.14 0.64
C VAL A 14 11.50 -0.64 1.25
N VAL A 15 12.09 0.14 2.16
CA VAL A 15 13.38 -0.17 2.80
C VAL A 15 13.27 -1.46 3.63
N LEU A 16 12.24 -1.57 4.47
CA LEU A 16 12.03 -2.75 5.32
C LEU A 16 11.79 -4.03 4.52
N ARG A 17 11.24 -3.92 3.30
CA ARG A 17 10.92 -5.08 2.45
C ARG A 17 11.96 -5.37 1.37
N ALA A 18 12.93 -4.49 1.12
CA ALA A 18 13.89 -4.61 0.02
C ALA A 18 14.60 -5.97 0.02
N ARG A 19 15.20 -6.37 1.14
CA ARG A 19 15.95 -7.63 1.24
C ARG A 19 15.08 -8.88 1.11
N SER A 20 13.80 -8.80 1.47
CA SER A 20 12.89 -9.96 1.56
C SER A 20 11.99 -10.14 0.34
N SER A 21 11.66 -9.06 -0.37
CA SER A 21 10.53 -9.06 -1.31
C SER A 21 10.76 -8.29 -2.60
N TRP A 22 11.98 -7.82 -2.92
CA TRP A 22 12.24 -7.04 -4.14
C TRP A 22 11.86 -7.76 -5.44
N ARG A 23 11.90 -9.09 -5.47
CA ARG A 23 11.45 -9.91 -6.62
C ARG A 23 9.94 -10.02 -6.75
N LYS A 24 9.17 -9.57 -5.75
CA LYS A 24 7.71 -9.70 -5.71
C LYS A 24 7.06 -8.42 -6.26
N PRO A 25 5.99 -8.53 -7.07
CA PRO A 25 5.25 -7.36 -7.58
C PRO A 25 4.81 -6.39 -6.48
N ALA A 26 4.43 -6.92 -5.31
CA ALA A 26 4.02 -6.14 -4.16
C ALA A 26 5.09 -5.17 -3.60
N TRP A 27 6.38 -5.39 -3.90
CA TRP A 27 7.43 -4.45 -3.51
C TRP A 27 7.52 -3.30 -4.51
N TRP A 28 7.49 -3.61 -5.81
CA TRP A 28 7.47 -2.61 -6.87
C TRP A 28 6.22 -1.72 -6.82
N ALA A 29 5.06 -2.29 -6.49
CA ALA A 29 3.85 -1.51 -6.23
C ALA A 29 4.08 -0.40 -5.19
N THR A 30 4.73 -0.75 -4.08
CA THR A 30 5.09 0.19 -3.02
C THR A 30 6.16 1.19 -3.47
N ALA A 31 7.19 0.74 -4.19
CA ALA A 31 8.27 1.59 -4.66
C ALA A 31 7.78 2.66 -5.64
N PHE A 32 6.99 2.28 -6.65
CA PHE A 32 6.41 3.22 -7.59
C PHE A 32 5.37 4.14 -6.93
N GLY A 33 4.60 3.63 -5.95
CA GLY A 33 3.72 4.48 -5.14
C GLY A 33 4.50 5.54 -4.35
N ALA A 34 5.66 5.18 -3.80
CA ALA A 34 6.55 6.12 -3.11
C ALA A 34 7.04 7.22 -4.06
N VAL A 35 7.48 6.84 -5.26
CA VAL A 35 7.94 7.80 -6.29
C VAL A 35 6.81 8.74 -6.69
N SER A 36 5.62 8.22 -6.98
CA SER A 36 4.44 9.03 -7.33
C SER A 36 4.04 10.02 -6.23
N ILE A 37 4.20 9.68 -4.95
CA ILE A 37 3.89 10.62 -3.87
C ILE A 37 5.02 11.63 -3.69
N ALA A 38 6.28 11.20 -3.86
CA ALA A 38 7.44 12.07 -3.76
C ALA A 38 7.40 13.24 -4.77
N THR A 39 6.79 13.04 -5.93
CA THR A 39 6.63 14.11 -6.94
C THR A 39 5.72 15.26 -6.50
N TYR A 40 4.89 15.09 -5.46
CA TYR A 40 4.14 16.21 -4.85
C TYR A 40 5.03 17.10 -3.96
N GLY A 41 6.29 16.74 -3.78
CA GLY A 41 7.26 17.46 -2.99
C GLY A 41 7.84 16.58 -1.89
N ILE A 42 9.15 16.71 -1.69
CA ILE A 42 9.87 16.14 -0.56
C ILE A 42 10.22 17.31 0.37
N PHE A 43 10.34 17.08 1.68
CA PHE A 43 10.57 18.10 2.71
C PHE A 43 11.46 19.31 2.31
N TRP A 44 12.52 19.07 1.52
CA TRP A 44 13.50 20.08 1.13
C TRP A 44 13.44 20.49 -0.36
N ALA A 45 12.58 19.86 -1.16
CA ALA A 45 12.48 20.09 -2.59
C ALA A 45 11.01 20.19 -3.00
N THR A 46 10.60 21.40 -3.41
CA THR A 46 9.28 21.62 -4.02
C THR A 46 9.19 20.92 -5.38
N PRO A 47 7.98 20.62 -5.90
CA PRO A 47 7.81 20.07 -7.24
C PRO A 47 8.55 20.86 -8.32
N ALA A 48 8.55 22.20 -8.22
CA ALA A 48 9.29 23.07 -9.14
C ALA A 48 10.81 22.83 -9.09
N VAL A 49 11.38 22.63 -7.90
CA VAL A 49 12.82 22.31 -7.75
C VAL A 49 13.11 20.93 -8.36
N MET A 50 12.25 19.95 -8.14
CA MET A 50 12.43 18.60 -8.70
C MET A 50 12.33 18.59 -10.23
N ASP A 51 11.35 19.31 -10.80
CA ASP A 51 11.14 19.42 -12.24
C ASP A 51 12.18 20.30 -12.93
N SER A 52 12.89 21.17 -12.20
CA SER A 52 14.01 21.95 -12.75
C SER A 52 15.13 21.07 -13.31
N LEU A 53 15.35 19.92 -12.67
CA LEU A 53 16.29 18.88 -13.15
C LEU A 53 15.78 18.18 -14.42
N LEU A 54 14.48 18.29 -14.70
CA LEU A 54 13.77 17.72 -15.84
C LEU A 54 13.38 18.78 -16.89
N ARG A 55 14.10 19.91 -16.92
CA ARG A 55 13.91 21.02 -17.88
C ARG A 55 12.65 21.87 -17.64
N SER A 56 12.00 21.77 -16.48
CA SER A 56 10.86 22.61 -16.07
C SER A 56 9.66 22.62 -17.03
N ARG A 57 9.37 21.48 -17.68
CA ARG A 57 8.25 21.33 -18.65
C ARG A 57 7.08 20.53 -18.08
N ASN A 58 6.92 20.48 -16.75
CA ASN A 58 5.97 19.61 -16.06
C ASN A 58 6.22 18.11 -16.30
N ILE A 59 7.47 17.72 -16.63
CA ILE A 59 7.81 16.30 -16.84
C ILE A 59 7.61 15.50 -15.55
N LEU A 60 7.76 16.16 -14.40
CA LEU A 60 7.45 15.60 -13.10
C LEU A 60 6.00 15.07 -13.00
N THR A 61 5.03 15.71 -13.68
CA THR A 61 3.64 15.23 -13.79
C THR A 61 3.58 13.90 -14.54
N LEU A 62 4.31 13.78 -15.65
CA LEU A 62 4.38 12.52 -16.40
C LEU A 62 5.05 11.40 -15.58
N VAL A 63 6.10 11.73 -14.83
CA VAL A 63 6.78 10.79 -13.92
C VAL A 63 5.84 10.34 -12.81
N ARG A 64 5.09 11.27 -12.21
CA ARG A 64 4.09 11.00 -11.18
C ARG A 64 3.06 10.00 -11.66
N ASP A 65 2.43 10.30 -12.80
CA ASP A 65 1.28 9.56 -13.30
C ASP A 65 1.71 8.19 -13.85
N SER A 66 2.89 8.12 -14.50
CA SER A 66 3.52 6.84 -14.88
C SER A 66 3.86 5.97 -13.69
N SER A 67 4.36 6.57 -12.61
CA SER A 67 4.64 5.84 -11.38
C SER A 67 3.36 5.36 -10.70
N ALA A 68 2.29 6.15 -10.69
CA ALA A 68 0.99 5.75 -10.16
C ALA A 68 0.40 4.55 -10.93
N VAL A 69 0.42 4.60 -12.27
CA VAL A 69 -0.03 3.49 -13.12
C VAL A 69 0.82 2.24 -12.89
N ALA A 70 2.14 2.37 -12.84
CA ALA A 70 3.04 1.26 -12.54
C ALA A 70 2.74 0.67 -11.15
N ALA A 71 2.55 1.51 -10.14
CA ALA A 71 2.22 1.08 -8.78
C ALA A 71 0.96 0.21 -8.76
N MET A 72 -0.11 0.69 -9.41
CA MET A 72 -1.39 0.01 -9.45
C MET A 72 -1.34 -1.28 -10.30
N TRP A 73 -0.59 -1.27 -11.40
CA TRP A 73 -0.35 -2.46 -12.22
C TRP A 73 0.40 -3.56 -11.45
N PHE A 74 1.47 -3.19 -10.72
CA PHE A 74 2.19 -4.13 -9.87
C PHE A 74 1.34 -4.62 -8.69
N PHE A 75 0.48 -3.74 -8.14
CA PHE A 75 -0.45 -4.11 -7.08
C PHE A 75 -1.48 -5.13 -7.57
N HIS A 76 -2.06 -4.91 -8.76
CA HIS A 76 -2.94 -5.88 -9.40
C HIS A 76 -2.27 -7.25 -9.54
N ASN A 77 -1.05 -7.30 -10.09
CA ASN A 77 -0.32 -8.55 -10.26
C ASN A 77 0.08 -9.21 -8.92
N ALA A 78 0.30 -8.41 -7.87
CA ALA A 78 0.49 -8.90 -6.52
C ALA A 78 -0.77 -9.57 -5.97
N VAL A 79 -1.93 -8.92 -6.13
CA VAL A 79 -3.24 -9.47 -5.72
C VAL A 79 -3.54 -10.75 -6.50
N ALA A 80 -3.36 -10.77 -7.82
CA ALA A 80 -3.55 -11.96 -8.65
C ALA A 80 -2.68 -13.13 -8.18
N THR A 81 -1.41 -12.87 -7.84
CA THR A 81 -0.50 -13.88 -7.29
C THR A 81 -0.97 -14.38 -5.92
N GLN A 82 -1.34 -13.47 -5.02
CA GLN A 82 -1.78 -13.80 -3.67
C GLN A 82 -3.10 -14.59 -3.66
N ARG A 83 -3.95 -14.37 -4.66
CA ARG A 83 -5.23 -15.07 -4.81
C ARG A 83 -5.12 -16.36 -5.64
N HIS A 84 -3.90 -16.81 -5.94
CA HIS A 84 -3.67 -18.01 -6.75
C HIS A 84 -4.37 -17.96 -8.12
N ARG A 85 -4.43 -16.77 -8.72
CA ARG A 85 -5.01 -16.50 -10.05
C ARG A 85 -3.94 -16.01 -11.03
N PRO A 86 -2.88 -16.80 -11.33
CA PRO A 86 -1.80 -16.37 -12.21
C PRO A 86 -2.26 -16.05 -13.64
N GLU A 87 -3.34 -16.67 -14.10
CA GLU A 87 -3.97 -16.45 -15.41
C GLU A 87 -4.55 -15.05 -15.57
N ARG A 88 -4.83 -14.36 -14.46
CA ARG A 88 -5.33 -12.98 -14.46
C ARG A 88 -4.22 -11.96 -14.43
N LYS A 89 -2.94 -12.35 -14.39
CA LYS A 89 -1.82 -11.39 -14.37
C LYS A 89 -1.78 -10.60 -15.68
N LEU A 90 -1.55 -9.30 -15.55
CA LEU A 90 -1.31 -8.43 -16.69
C LEU A 90 0.13 -8.63 -17.17
N PRO A 91 0.36 -8.68 -18.49
CA PRO A 91 1.70 -8.75 -19.07
C PRO A 91 2.39 -7.38 -19.07
N LEU A 92 3.73 -7.36 -19.05
CA LEU A 92 4.51 -6.11 -18.97
C LEU A 92 4.25 -5.15 -20.14
N TRP A 93 3.94 -5.68 -21.33
CA TRP A 93 3.59 -4.84 -22.48
C TRP A 93 2.31 -4.04 -22.24
N ALA A 94 1.38 -4.51 -21.39
CA ALA A 94 0.18 -3.76 -21.05
C ALA A 94 0.50 -2.52 -20.22
N LEU A 95 1.53 -2.59 -19.34
CA LEU A 95 2.03 -1.42 -18.63
C LEU A 95 2.68 -0.43 -19.59
N ALA A 96 3.52 -0.91 -20.51
CA ALA A 96 4.16 -0.05 -21.51
C ALA A 96 3.11 0.65 -22.38
N LEU A 97 2.10 -0.08 -22.85
CA LEU A 97 0.99 0.47 -23.64
C LEU A 97 0.19 1.51 -22.86
N ALA A 98 -0.12 1.23 -21.59
CA ALA A 98 -0.82 2.16 -20.71
C ALA A 98 -0.04 3.47 -20.53
N VAL A 99 1.27 3.40 -20.29
CA VAL A 99 2.13 4.59 -20.15
C VAL A 99 2.20 5.38 -21.45
N VAL A 100 2.41 4.70 -22.59
CA VAL A 100 2.45 5.35 -23.91
C VAL A 100 1.13 6.06 -24.23
N ALA A 101 -0.01 5.45 -23.87
CA ALA A 101 -1.34 5.98 -24.19
C ALA A 101 -1.60 7.39 -23.64
N PHE A 102 -1.12 7.71 -22.43
CA PHE A 102 -1.22 9.08 -21.89
C PHE A 102 0.06 9.91 -22.12
N ALA A 103 1.23 9.27 -22.22
CA ALA A 103 2.49 10.00 -22.46
C ALA A 103 2.51 10.69 -23.83
N VAL A 104 1.96 10.07 -24.87
CA VAL A 104 1.91 10.67 -26.20
C VAL A 104 1.11 11.98 -26.21
N PRO A 105 -0.16 12.03 -25.72
CA PRO A 105 -0.89 13.29 -25.56
C PRO A 105 -0.13 14.35 -24.74
N PHE A 106 0.54 13.94 -23.65
CA PHE A 106 1.33 14.86 -22.82
C PHE A 106 2.46 15.53 -23.63
N LEU A 107 3.19 14.76 -24.44
CA LEU A 107 4.29 15.27 -25.27
C LEU A 107 3.82 16.22 -26.39
N LEU A 108 2.54 16.18 -26.75
CA LEU A 108 1.93 17.06 -27.74
C LEU A 108 1.51 18.43 -27.17
N ILE A 109 1.66 18.66 -25.85
CA ILE A 109 1.41 19.96 -25.21
C ILE A 109 2.52 20.95 -25.62
N ARG A 110 2.16 21.93 -26.45
CA ARG A 110 3.11 22.90 -27.04
C ARG A 110 3.72 23.86 -26.03
N HIS A 111 2.94 24.29 -25.03
CA HIS A 111 3.36 25.24 -24.00
C HIS A 111 3.00 24.72 -22.60
N PRO A 112 3.77 23.75 -22.07
CA PRO A 112 3.49 23.20 -20.75
C PRO A 112 3.72 24.22 -19.62
N GLY A 113 4.43 25.32 -19.88
CA GLY A 113 4.69 26.36 -18.87
C GLY A 113 5.47 25.84 -17.66
N PRO A 114 5.58 26.65 -16.58
CA PRO A 114 6.29 26.27 -15.37
C PRO A 114 5.55 25.16 -14.61
N THR A 115 6.29 24.43 -13.79
CA THR A 115 5.75 23.36 -12.94
C THR A 115 4.68 23.92 -12.01
N SER A 116 3.45 23.40 -12.13
CA SER A 116 2.29 23.85 -11.35
C SER A 116 1.58 22.64 -10.75
N ALA A 117 1.10 22.78 -9.50
CA ALA A 117 0.23 21.76 -8.90
C ALA A 117 -1.09 21.63 -9.69
N ASP A 118 -1.55 22.75 -10.25
CA ASP A 118 -2.78 22.88 -11.02
C ASP A 118 -2.54 22.74 -12.53
N PHE A 119 -1.41 22.14 -12.95
CA PHE A 119 -1.00 22.07 -14.36
C PHE A 119 -2.10 21.59 -15.32
N VAL A 120 -2.85 20.56 -14.91
CA VAL A 120 -3.97 20.00 -15.67
C VAL A 120 -5.12 20.98 -15.75
N LEU A 121 -5.50 21.59 -14.62
CA LEU A 121 -6.60 22.56 -14.52
C LEU A 121 -6.32 23.80 -15.37
N ASP A 122 -5.12 24.35 -15.24
CA ASP A 122 -4.66 25.54 -15.96
C ASP A 122 -4.71 25.38 -17.48
N ARG A 123 -4.63 24.14 -17.97
CA ARG A 123 -4.49 23.82 -19.40
C ARG A 123 -5.58 22.91 -19.90
N LEU A 124 -6.65 22.73 -19.14
CA LEU A 124 -7.70 21.77 -19.48
C LEU A 124 -8.37 22.12 -20.80
N GLN A 125 -8.39 23.40 -21.19
CA GLN A 125 -8.90 23.86 -22.50
C GLN A 125 -8.08 23.34 -23.70
N SER A 126 -6.83 22.91 -23.49
CA SER A 126 -6.03 22.28 -24.53
C SER A 126 -6.38 20.80 -24.67
N PHE A 127 -6.77 20.40 -25.88
CA PHE A 127 -7.15 19.01 -26.18
C PHE A 127 -6.09 17.98 -25.77
N PRO A 128 -4.77 18.20 -25.98
CA PRO A 128 -3.75 17.25 -25.53
C PRO A 128 -3.72 17.05 -24.01
N THR A 129 -3.95 18.11 -23.23
CA THR A 129 -4.01 18.04 -21.75
C THR A 129 -5.25 17.28 -21.31
N TRP A 130 -6.41 17.60 -21.87
CA TRP A 130 -7.65 16.85 -21.61
C TRP A 130 -7.47 15.35 -21.89
N LEU A 131 -6.96 15.01 -23.08
CA LEU A 131 -6.75 13.63 -23.49
C LEU A 131 -5.74 12.90 -22.59
N PHE A 132 -4.62 13.54 -22.25
CA PHE A 132 -3.63 13.02 -21.31
C PHE A 132 -4.28 12.63 -19.97
N SER A 133 -5.00 13.56 -19.34
CA SER A 133 -5.60 13.37 -18.03
C SER A 133 -6.75 12.35 -18.08
N SER A 134 -7.63 12.42 -19.09
CA SER A 134 -8.75 11.48 -19.22
C SER A 134 -8.28 10.05 -19.46
N VAL A 135 -7.25 9.85 -20.29
CA VAL A 135 -6.68 8.51 -20.54
C VAL A 135 -6.02 7.96 -19.28
N TYR A 136 -5.20 8.77 -18.60
CA TYR A 136 -4.56 8.37 -17.34
C TYR A 136 -5.57 7.93 -16.28
N ILE A 137 -6.58 8.76 -16.00
CA ILE A 137 -7.60 8.46 -14.99
C ILE A 137 -8.45 7.25 -15.38
N SER A 138 -8.78 7.11 -16.66
CA SER A 138 -9.51 5.93 -17.15
C SER A 138 -8.71 4.64 -16.94
N ILE A 139 -7.40 4.66 -17.20
CA ILE A 139 -6.51 3.52 -16.94
C ILE A 139 -6.50 3.18 -15.45
N MET A 140 -6.37 4.19 -14.58
CA MET A 140 -6.42 3.99 -13.13
C MET A 140 -7.75 3.38 -12.68
N GLY A 141 -8.87 3.84 -13.21
CA GLY A 141 -10.20 3.28 -12.96
C GLY A 141 -10.32 1.83 -13.42
N VAL A 142 -9.84 1.49 -14.62
CA VAL A 142 -9.83 0.10 -15.13
C VAL A 142 -8.99 -0.81 -14.24
N LEU A 143 -7.80 -0.35 -13.82
CA LEU A 143 -6.96 -1.11 -12.90
C LEU A 143 -7.65 -1.28 -11.52
N ALA A 144 -8.31 -0.25 -11.00
CA ALA A 144 -9.11 -0.34 -9.77
C ALA A 144 -10.21 -1.39 -9.88
N ALA A 145 -11.01 -1.34 -10.94
CA ALA A 145 -12.07 -2.30 -11.20
C ALA A 145 -11.54 -3.74 -11.35
N SER A 146 -10.41 -3.91 -12.03
CA SER A 146 -9.76 -5.23 -12.18
C SER A 146 -9.32 -5.82 -10.83
N VAL A 147 -8.79 -4.99 -9.92
CA VAL A 147 -8.44 -5.42 -8.57
C VAL A 147 -9.69 -5.79 -7.76
N LEU A 148 -10.76 -5.00 -7.83
CA LEU A 148 -12.02 -5.34 -7.16
C LEU A 148 -12.58 -6.69 -7.65
N ALA A 149 -12.50 -6.94 -8.96
CA ALA A 149 -12.92 -8.22 -9.54
C ALA A 149 -12.12 -9.41 -8.98
N LEU A 150 -10.83 -9.23 -8.65
CA LEU A 150 -10.01 -10.25 -7.99
C LEU A 150 -10.35 -10.43 -6.50
N LEU A 151 -10.81 -9.37 -5.83
CA LEU A 151 -11.09 -9.38 -4.39
C LEU A 151 -12.52 -9.84 -4.03
N ARG A 152 -13.45 -9.86 -5.00
CA ARG A 152 -14.89 -10.08 -4.77
C ARG A 152 -15.28 -11.36 -4.03
N PHE A 153 -14.42 -12.39 -4.05
CA PHE A 153 -14.75 -13.71 -3.52
C PHE A 153 -14.37 -13.90 -2.05
N GLU A 154 -13.62 -12.97 -1.45
CA GLU A 154 -13.10 -13.16 -0.09
C GLU A 154 -13.83 -12.33 0.96
N LYS A 155 -14.15 -12.94 2.10
CA LYS A 155 -14.94 -12.31 3.17
C LYS A 155 -14.12 -11.70 4.31
N SER A 156 -12.77 -11.76 4.27
CA SER A 156 -11.94 -11.28 5.38
C SER A 156 -12.08 -9.77 5.59
N ILE A 157 -12.06 -9.32 6.84
CA ILE A 157 -12.21 -7.90 7.20
C ILE A 157 -11.17 -7.01 6.49
N MET A 158 -9.94 -7.50 6.37
CA MET A 158 -8.87 -6.80 5.65
C MET A 158 -9.17 -6.69 4.16
N THR A 159 -9.74 -7.74 3.55
CA THR A 159 -10.16 -7.68 2.14
C THR A 159 -11.29 -6.65 1.97
N ARG A 160 -12.23 -6.54 2.91
CA ARG A 160 -13.29 -5.51 2.87
C ARG A 160 -12.74 -4.10 2.97
N LEU A 161 -11.75 -3.86 3.84
CA LEU A 161 -11.08 -2.55 3.95
C LEU A 161 -10.34 -2.19 2.65
N TYR A 162 -9.64 -3.15 2.03
CA TYR A 162 -9.03 -2.94 0.72
C TYR A 162 -10.07 -2.66 -0.36
N MET A 163 -11.16 -3.43 -0.40
CA MET A 163 -12.25 -3.19 -1.35
C MET A 163 -12.84 -1.79 -1.16
N LEU A 164 -13.04 -1.33 0.07
CA LEU A 164 -13.52 0.03 0.34
C LEU A 164 -12.57 1.08 -0.26
N GLY A 165 -11.27 0.95 0.00
CA GLY A 165 -10.27 1.88 -0.54
C GLY A 165 -10.22 1.89 -2.07
N ILE A 166 -10.22 0.73 -2.71
CA ILE A 166 -10.19 0.63 -4.18
C ILE A 166 -11.52 1.07 -4.80
N SER A 167 -12.66 0.84 -4.14
CA SER A 167 -13.96 1.34 -4.59
C SER A 167 -14.03 2.86 -4.56
N LEU A 168 -13.51 3.50 -3.50
CA LEU A 168 -13.41 4.96 -3.44
C LEU A 168 -12.52 5.51 -4.56
N MET A 169 -11.41 4.83 -4.85
CA MET A 169 -10.54 5.19 -5.97
C MET A 169 -11.27 5.07 -7.32
N LEU A 170 -12.03 3.99 -7.53
CA LEU A 170 -12.83 3.80 -8.75
C LEU A 170 -13.91 4.88 -8.92
N VAL A 171 -14.63 5.20 -7.85
CA VAL A 171 -15.63 6.28 -7.84
C VAL A 171 -14.97 7.62 -8.14
N GLY A 172 -13.85 7.93 -7.48
CA GLY A 172 -13.06 9.13 -7.73
C GLY A 172 -12.60 9.24 -9.18
N SER A 173 -12.09 8.15 -9.77
CA SER A 173 -11.72 8.12 -11.19
C SER A 173 -12.90 8.37 -12.11
N GLY A 174 -14.08 7.80 -11.82
CA GLY A 174 -15.29 8.07 -12.60
C GLY A 174 -15.75 9.53 -12.52
N MET A 175 -15.72 10.11 -11.32
CA MET A 175 -16.02 11.53 -11.09
C MET A 175 -15.05 12.43 -11.82
N GLU A 176 -13.75 12.14 -11.76
CA GLU A 176 -12.71 12.95 -12.41
C GLU A 176 -12.77 12.85 -13.94
N VAL A 177 -13.11 11.70 -14.53
CA VAL A 177 -13.36 11.62 -15.98
C VAL A 177 -14.57 12.47 -16.37
N ALA A 178 -15.66 12.40 -15.61
CA ALA A 178 -16.84 13.22 -15.85
C ALA A 178 -16.52 14.72 -15.73
N TYR A 179 -15.73 15.09 -14.73
CA TYR A 179 -15.21 16.44 -14.54
C TYR A 179 -14.42 16.93 -15.75
N LEU A 180 -13.39 16.17 -16.16
CA LEU A 180 -12.51 16.54 -17.26
C LEU A 180 -13.31 16.73 -18.56
N PHE A 181 -14.32 15.88 -18.78
CA PHE A 181 -15.23 16.02 -19.90
C PHE A 181 -16.04 17.33 -19.83
N VAL A 182 -16.72 17.59 -18.71
CA VAL A 182 -17.55 18.79 -18.55
C VAL A 182 -16.69 20.05 -18.65
N ALA A 183 -15.58 20.12 -17.94
CA ALA A 183 -14.74 21.31 -17.89
C ALA A 183 -13.98 21.60 -19.20
N HIS A 184 -13.82 20.61 -20.09
CA HIS A 184 -13.25 20.82 -21.42
C HIS A 184 -14.31 21.23 -22.47
N PHE A 185 -15.48 20.58 -22.48
CA PHE A 185 -16.46 20.74 -23.56
C PHE A 185 -17.63 21.67 -23.23
N VAL A 186 -17.93 21.89 -21.94
CA VAL A 186 -19.04 22.74 -21.52
C VAL A 186 -18.51 24.12 -21.15
N PRO A 187 -19.05 25.22 -21.72
CA PRO A 187 -18.75 26.57 -21.26
C PRO A 187 -19.19 26.74 -19.80
N GLY A 188 -18.23 26.69 -18.87
CA GLY A 188 -18.47 26.79 -17.43
C GLY A 188 -17.95 28.10 -16.82
N THR A 189 -18.53 28.50 -15.70
CA THR A 189 -17.95 29.55 -14.85
C THR A 189 -16.76 28.99 -14.06
N THR A 190 -15.77 29.84 -13.75
CA THR A 190 -14.53 29.44 -13.07
C THR A 190 -14.75 28.79 -11.69
N GLY A 191 -15.89 29.03 -11.03
CA GLY A 191 -16.23 28.41 -9.74
C GLY A 191 -16.54 26.91 -9.82
N PHE A 192 -17.19 26.43 -10.89
CA PHE A 192 -17.50 25.00 -11.05
C PHE A 192 -16.22 24.15 -11.20
N ALA A 193 -15.18 24.72 -11.81
CA ALA A 193 -13.93 24.04 -12.07
C ALA A 193 -13.17 23.67 -10.78
N HIS A 194 -13.12 24.57 -9.79
CA HIS A 194 -12.39 24.33 -8.54
C HIS A 194 -13.19 23.49 -7.54
N ASP A 195 -14.49 23.72 -7.40
CA ASP A 195 -15.31 23.02 -6.41
C ASP A 195 -15.47 21.53 -6.75
N PHE A 196 -15.67 21.21 -8.04
CA PHE A 196 -15.81 19.81 -8.47
C PHE A 196 -14.48 19.05 -8.39
N TYR A 197 -13.36 19.70 -8.70
CA TYR A 197 -12.03 19.09 -8.60
C TYR A 197 -11.70 18.66 -7.16
N ASN A 198 -11.96 19.53 -6.18
CA ASN A 198 -11.78 19.22 -4.75
C ASN A 198 -12.68 18.04 -4.31
N VAL A 199 -13.90 17.96 -4.84
CA VAL A 199 -14.85 16.89 -4.55
C VAL A 199 -14.43 15.55 -5.18
N ALA A 200 -13.78 15.57 -6.35
CA ALA A 200 -13.27 14.35 -7.01
C ALA A 200 -11.94 13.85 -6.41
N GLU A 201 -11.05 14.75 -6.00
CA GLU A 201 -9.77 14.41 -5.37
C GLU A 201 -9.96 13.69 -4.02
N GLY A 202 -10.96 14.11 -3.22
CA GLY A 202 -11.22 13.56 -1.90
C GLY A 202 -11.38 12.02 -1.88
N PRO A 203 -12.31 11.44 -2.65
CA PRO A 203 -12.47 9.99 -2.76
C PRO A 203 -11.23 9.28 -3.30
N PHE A 204 -10.54 9.86 -4.29
CA PHE A 204 -9.34 9.24 -4.89
C PHE A 204 -8.19 9.14 -3.87
N PHE A 205 -7.83 10.26 -3.23
CA PHE A 205 -6.78 10.26 -2.20
C PHE A 205 -7.21 9.55 -0.92
N GLY A 206 -8.48 9.61 -0.55
CA GLY A 206 -9.05 8.83 0.55
C GLY A 206 -8.89 7.32 0.33
N GLY A 207 -9.15 6.86 -0.90
CA GLY A 207 -8.91 5.48 -1.31
C GLY A 207 -7.46 5.06 -1.19
N ILE A 208 -6.52 5.90 -1.67
CA ILE A 208 -5.07 5.68 -1.53
C ILE A 208 -4.68 5.59 -0.05
N PHE A 209 -5.16 6.52 0.78
CA PHE A 209 -4.86 6.57 2.21
C PHE A 209 -5.30 5.29 2.94
N ILE A 210 -6.52 4.82 2.68
CA ILE A 210 -7.03 3.55 3.24
C ILE A 210 -6.18 2.36 2.78
N GLY A 211 -5.81 2.34 1.50
CA GLY A 211 -4.93 1.29 0.95
C GLY A 211 -3.56 1.24 1.66
N VAL A 212 -2.93 2.40 1.87
CA VAL A 212 -1.65 2.52 2.58
C VAL A 212 -1.76 2.08 4.03
N LEU A 213 -2.80 2.54 4.74
CA LEU A 213 -3.06 2.12 6.10
C LEU A 213 -3.27 0.61 6.20
N GLY A 214 -3.98 0.01 5.25
CA GLY A 214 -4.15 -1.44 5.17
C GLY A 214 -2.83 -2.19 5.04
N VAL A 215 -1.91 -1.71 4.20
CA VAL A 215 -0.59 -2.33 4.02
C VAL A 215 0.27 -2.15 5.28
N ALA A 216 0.30 -0.93 5.83
CA ALA A 216 1.04 -0.61 7.05
C ALA A 216 0.54 -1.47 8.23
N TRP A 217 -0.77 -1.64 8.36
CA TRP A 217 -1.39 -2.48 9.38
C TRP A 217 -0.98 -3.95 9.23
N VAL A 218 -1.12 -4.54 8.03
CA VAL A 218 -0.74 -5.94 7.80
C VAL A 218 0.74 -6.18 8.11
N LEU A 219 1.62 -5.25 7.73
CA LEU A 219 3.04 -5.34 8.03
C LEU A 219 3.31 -5.18 9.52
N GLY A 220 2.63 -4.24 10.19
CA GLY A 220 2.70 -4.02 11.62
C GLY A 220 2.30 -5.28 12.39
N VAL A 221 1.14 -5.85 12.09
CA VAL A 221 0.63 -7.09 12.70
C VAL A 221 1.59 -8.25 12.45
N ARG A 222 2.09 -8.43 11.21
CA ARG A 222 3.02 -9.53 10.91
C ARG A 222 4.34 -9.37 11.65
N ASN A 223 4.90 -8.18 11.67
CA ASN A 223 6.15 -7.91 12.39
C ASN A 223 5.96 -8.09 13.89
N PHE A 224 4.84 -7.61 14.45
CA PHE A 224 4.46 -7.82 15.84
C PHE A 224 4.48 -9.30 16.22
N TRP A 225 3.77 -10.16 15.48
CA TRP A 225 3.75 -11.59 15.75
C TRP A 225 5.12 -12.24 15.62
N LYS A 226 5.92 -11.83 14.63
CA LYS A 226 7.29 -12.32 14.46
C LYS A 226 8.20 -11.94 15.63
N TYR A 227 8.11 -10.70 16.12
CA TYR A 227 8.87 -10.26 17.29
C TYR A 227 8.41 -10.97 18.55
N LEU A 228 7.10 -11.12 18.73
CA LEU A 228 6.52 -11.83 19.85
C LEU A 228 6.92 -13.31 19.86
N ALA A 229 6.88 -14.00 18.72
CA ALA A 229 7.34 -15.38 18.57
C ALA A 229 8.82 -15.54 18.94
N ARG A 230 9.67 -14.60 18.49
CA ARG A 230 11.10 -14.62 18.85
C ARG A 230 11.33 -14.34 20.32
N TRP A 231 10.58 -13.42 20.91
CA TRP A 231 10.70 -13.08 22.32
C TRP A 231 10.23 -14.24 23.20
N THR A 232 9.01 -14.74 22.99
CA THR A 232 8.47 -15.90 23.71
C THR A 232 9.38 -17.12 23.58
N LEU A 233 9.84 -17.46 22.37
CA LEU A 233 10.75 -18.58 22.17
C LEU A 233 12.10 -18.40 22.89
N ARG A 234 12.63 -17.16 22.99
CA ARG A 234 13.85 -16.88 23.77
C ARG A 234 13.64 -17.09 25.26
N ILE A 235 12.50 -16.65 25.79
CA ILE A 235 12.17 -16.85 27.21
C ILE A 235 11.92 -18.32 27.51
N ASP A 236 11.24 -19.02 26.61
CA ASP A 236 10.95 -20.46 26.69
C ASP A 236 12.25 -21.29 26.67
N ALA A 237 13.19 -20.92 25.80
CA ALA A 237 14.48 -21.59 25.69
C ALA A 237 15.40 -21.39 26.91
N ARG A 238 15.22 -20.34 27.73
CA ARG A 238 16.05 -20.14 28.94
C ARG A 238 15.88 -21.26 29.98
N ALA A 239 14.74 -21.95 29.96
CA ALA A 239 14.43 -23.04 30.88
C ALA A 239 14.85 -24.42 30.32
N HIS A 240 15.50 -24.48 29.16
CA HIS A 240 15.83 -25.72 28.46
C HIS A 240 17.29 -25.76 27.98
N ASP A 241 17.70 -26.93 27.51
CA ASP A 241 19.05 -27.19 27.00
C ASP A 241 19.40 -26.40 25.73
N THR A 242 20.70 -26.33 25.47
CA THR A 242 21.35 -25.75 24.29
C THR A 242 20.97 -26.51 23.01
N GLY A 243 19.74 -26.32 22.55
CA GLY A 243 19.18 -27.00 21.37
C GLY A 243 17.67 -26.88 21.25
N TYR A 244 16.97 -26.57 22.35
CA TYR A 244 15.50 -26.46 22.38
C TYR A 244 14.96 -25.48 21.34
N GLN A 245 15.58 -24.30 21.20
CA GLN A 245 15.16 -23.30 20.22
C GLN A 245 15.22 -23.85 18.78
N ALA A 246 16.27 -24.61 18.45
CA ALA A 246 16.41 -25.21 17.12
C ALA A 246 15.36 -26.30 16.88
N GLN A 247 15.05 -27.12 17.89
CA GLN A 247 14.02 -28.16 17.82
C GLN A 247 12.63 -27.58 17.62
N ILE A 248 12.25 -26.54 18.36
CA ILE A 248 10.93 -25.90 18.21
C ILE A 248 10.82 -25.21 16.85
N LEU A 249 11.87 -24.55 16.36
CA LEU A 249 11.86 -23.97 15.01
C LEU A 249 11.76 -25.04 13.92
N LEU A 250 12.40 -26.19 14.11
CA LEU A 250 12.26 -27.33 13.20
C LEU A 250 10.83 -27.87 13.22
N LYS A 251 10.25 -28.08 14.40
CA LYS A 251 8.86 -28.51 14.59
C LYS A 251 7.87 -27.54 13.95
N ALA A 252 8.07 -26.24 14.17
CA ALA A 252 7.28 -25.18 13.55
C ALA A 252 7.37 -25.21 12.03
N ARG A 253 8.56 -25.46 11.47
CA ARG A 253 8.74 -25.57 10.02
C ARG A 253 8.08 -26.82 9.44
N VAL A 254 8.22 -27.97 10.09
CA VAL A 254 7.62 -29.25 9.66
C VAL A 254 6.09 -29.16 9.69
N ASN A 255 5.53 -28.56 10.73
CA ASN A 255 4.09 -28.44 10.92
C ASN A 255 3.48 -27.21 10.24
N GLY A 256 4.29 -26.39 9.54
CA GLY A 256 3.81 -25.18 8.87
C GLY A 256 3.24 -24.11 9.81
N TRP A 257 3.75 -24.00 11.03
CA TRP A 257 3.25 -23.06 12.03
C TRP A 257 3.48 -21.61 11.59
N SER A 258 2.46 -20.78 11.79
CA SER A 258 2.57 -19.33 11.71
C SER A 258 3.33 -18.75 12.91
N ASP A 259 3.91 -17.55 12.75
CA ASP A 259 4.56 -16.83 13.86
C ASP A 259 3.61 -16.66 15.06
N ARG A 260 2.31 -16.48 14.80
CA ARG A 260 1.28 -16.42 15.85
C ARG A 260 1.15 -17.74 16.62
N GLN A 261 1.11 -18.87 15.92
CA GLN A 261 1.04 -20.19 16.57
C GLN A 261 2.30 -20.49 17.37
N LEU A 262 3.47 -20.17 16.83
CA LEU A 262 4.74 -20.30 17.54
C LEU A 262 4.77 -19.45 18.82
N ALA A 263 4.30 -18.20 18.75
CA ALA A 263 4.20 -17.33 19.92
C ALA A 263 3.23 -17.87 20.98
N MET A 264 2.09 -18.43 20.55
CA MET A 264 1.09 -19.03 21.45
C MET A 264 1.63 -20.27 22.16
N ASP A 265 2.25 -21.19 21.42
CA ASP A 265 2.81 -22.44 21.96
C ASP A 265 3.88 -22.16 23.01
N SER A 266 4.86 -21.31 22.68
CA SER A 266 5.89 -20.90 23.64
C SER A 266 5.32 -20.15 24.84
N ALA A 267 4.28 -19.31 24.67
CA ALA A 267 3.66 -18.62 25.79
C ALA A 267 2.92 -19.57 26.74
N VAL A 268 2.23 -20.60 26.23
CA VAL A 268 1.59 -21.64 27.06
C VAL A 268 2.63 -22.39 27.87
N ASN A 269 3.74 -22.81 27.25
CA ASN A 269 4.83 -23.51 27.94
C ASN A 269 5.44 -22.66 29.07
N ILE A 270 5.67 -21.36 28.83
CA ILE A 270 6.16 -20.43 29.87
C ILE A 270 5.16 -20.33 31.02
N ARG A 271 3.86 -20.15 30.72
CA ARG A 271 2.81 -20.05 31.74
C ARG A 271 2.76 -21.29 32.62
N ASP A 272 2.78 -22.46 32.01
CA ASP A 272 2.65 -23.72 32.73
C ASP A 272 3.86 -23.95 33.64
N ARG A 273 5.06 -23.57 33.21
CA ARG A 273 6.27 -23.60 34.07
C ARG A 273 6.27 -22.58 35.20
N LEU A 274 5.72 -21.39 34.98
CA LEU A 274 5.54 -20.40 36.05
C LEU A 274 4.58 -20.90 37.13
N LYS A 275 3.49 -21.55 36.72
CA LYS A 275 2.50 -22.13 37.67
C LYS A 275 3.07 -23.22 38.55
N VAL A 276 3.96 -24.06 38.02
CA VAL A 276 4.61 -25.13 38.81
C VAL A 276 5.91 -24.67 39.50
N GLY A 277 6.27 -23.39 39.38
CA GLY A 277 7.48 -22.83 39.99
C GLY A 277 8.80 -23.31 39.36
N ALA A 278 8.75 -23.95 38.19
CA ALA A 278 9.93 -24.48 37.49
C ALA A 278 10.74 -23.41 36.76
N GLN A 279 10.18 -22.21 36.58
CA GLN A 279 10.85 -21.08 35.94
C GLN A 279 10.48 -19.79 36.68
N THR A 280 11.45 -18.90 36.87
CA THR A 280 11.22 -17.54 37.35
C THR A 280 11.52 -16.53 36.23
N LEU A 281 10.70 -15.48 36.13
CA LEU A 281 10.92 -14.39 35.20
C LEU A 281 11.56 -13.20 35.91
N SER A 282 12.33 -12.41 35.16
CA SER A 282 12.77 -11.10 35.63
C SER A 282 11.54 -10.18 35.78
N LYS A 283 11.60 -9.16 36.64
CA LYS A 283 10.49 -8.19 36.81
C LYS A 283 10.04 -7.56 35.48
N ALA A 284 10.98 -7.33 34.56
CA ALA A 284 10.69 -6.78 33.25
C ALA A 284 10.00 -7.82 32.33
N ASP A 285 10.49 -9.07 32.32
CA ASP A 285 9.90 -10.14 31.50
C ASP A 285 8.51 -10.53 32.01
N ASP A 286 8.29 -10.51 33.33
CA ASP A 286 6.99 -10.81 33.96
C ASP A 286 5.92 -9.78 33.60
N LEU A 287 6.28 -8.49 33.58
CA LEU A 287 5.38 -7.41 33.19
C LEU A 287 5.01 -7.52 31.70
N VAL A 288 5.98 -7.82 30.84
CA VAL A 288 5.73 -8.06 29.41
C VAL A 288 4.90 -9.34 29.22
N PHE A 289 5.21 -10.41 29.95
CA PHE A 289 4.49 -11.68 29.85
C PHE A 289 3.04 -11.55 30.29
N THR A 290 2.75 -10.83 31.38
CA THR A 290 1.38 -10.55 31.82
C THR A 290 0.57 -9.80 30.75
N GLY A 291 1.20 -8.84 30.07
CA GLY A 291 0.57 -8.12 28.95
C GLY A 291 0.27 -9.05 27.77
N VAL A 292 1.23 -9.92 27.43
CA VAL A 292 1.06 -10.94 26.37
C VAL A 292 -0.03 -11.93 26.77
N GLU A 293 -0.02 -12.48 27.98
CA GLU A 293 -1.00 -13.43 28.46
C GLU A 293 -2.41 -12.87 28.42
N ARG A 294 -2.64 -11.61 28.83
CA ARG A 294 -3.96 -10.97 28.70
C ARG A 294 -4.42 -10.90 27.24
N MET A 295 -3.52 -10.55 26.33
CA MET A 295 -3.81 -10.47 24.90
C MET A 295 -4.10 -11.85 24.28
N LEU A 296 -3.37 -12.89 24.71
CA LEU A 296 -3.54 -14.25 24.19
C LEU A 296 -4.74 -14.97 24.85
N SER A 297 -5.06 -14.68 26.11
CA SER A 297 -6.16 -15.30 26.86
C SER A 297 -7.53 -15.02 26.23
N ALA A 298 -7.73 -13.80 25.71
CA ALA A 298 -8.93 -13.46 24.94
C ALA A 298 -9.09 -14.34 23.69
N GLN A 299 -7.97 -14.72 23.05
CA GLN A 299 -7.98 -15.56 21.85
C GLN A 299 -8.04 -17.07 22.16
N LEU A 300 -7.50 -17.50 23.31
CA LEU A 300 -7.61 -18.88 23.78
C LEU A 300 -9.04 -19.24 24.18
N GLN A 301 -9.80 -18.29 24.75
CA GLN A 301 -11.23 -18.49 25.07
C GLN A 301 -12.11 -18.60 23.81
N GLU A 302 -11.75 -17.90 22.72
CA GLU A 302 -12.44 -18.03 21.43
C GLU A 302 -12.14 -19.36 20.73
N ALA A 303 -10.93 -19.90 20.87
CA ALA A 303 -10.54 -21.18 20.26
C ALA A 303 -11.08 -22.42 21.00
N SER A 304 -11.57 -22.25 22.24
CA SER A 304 -12.21 -23.30 23.04
C SER A 304 -13.74 -23.34 22.92
N ARG A 305 -14.34 -22.51 22.05
CA ARG A 305 -15.77 -22.53 21.68
C ARG A 305 -15.94 -23.10 20.28
#